data_AF-A0A9X1MT43-F1
#
_entry.id   AF-A0A9X1MT43-F1
#
_cell.length_a   1.000
_cell.length_b   1.000
_cell.length_c   1.000
_cell.angle_alpha   90.00
_cell.angle_beta   90.00
_cell.angle_gamma   90.00
#
_symmetry.space_group_name_H-M   'P 1'
#
loop_
_entity.id
_entity.type
_entity.pdbx_description
1 polymer ?
#
loop_
_entity_poly.entity_id
_entity_poly.type
_entity_poly.pdbx_seq_one_letter_code
_entity_poly.pdbx_strand_id
1 'polypeptide(L)'
;MTRNGFFGLVLTGALFASAAVAGETYELKYKLAEGEVLRSKVTHLVNVTTKIQGNQQTAQSRTVSTKNWKVEKIDDEGNITLVHSIEDLQLWNKVTDRPEQVYDSTSPEPPSPIFQRAAQSVGVPLSRFTISKNGFLVEREELQESAHAPFNQVTVVLPAEPVEIGAKWDSPTDVQIRTSKQQLKKVKTRQLFTLESVVNGVATIDMKTQILTPIENPEIKVELIQQLANGKVKFDIDAGRVIRQDLDMDETVIGFQGEASMMKFLGRMQEELLTEPLQSAAAPTPAKEEVRTAGVPTPAKRPEDATETE
;
A
#
# COMPACT_ATOMS: atom_id res chain seq x y z
N MET A 1 -91.99 -5.46 34.19
CA MET A 1 -92.01 -4.64 32.96
C MET A 1 -90.58 -4.31 32.57
N THR A 2 -90.20 -4.87 31.43
CA THR A 2 -88.99 -4.76 30.59
C THR A 2 -88.03 -3.58 30.81
N ARG A 3 -86.74 -3.89 31.01
CA ARG A 3 -85.60 -2.99 30.77
C ARG A 3 -84.68 -3.64 29.73
N ASN A 4 -84.55 -3.01 28.57
CA ASN A 4 -83.73 -3.43 27.43
C ASN A 4 -82.24 -3.39 27.78
N GLY A 5 -81.52 -4.46 27.47
CA GLY A 5 -80.07 -4.54 27.49
C GLY A 5 -79.48 -4.15 26.13
N PHE A 6 -78.50 -3.25 26.15
CA PHE A 6 -77.66 -2.87 25.02
C PHE A 6 -76.35 -3.65 25.14
N PHE A 7 -76.03 -4.50 24.16
CA PHE A 7 -74.76 -5.24 24.07
C PHE A 7 -73.72 -4.34 23.39
N GLY A 8 -72.72 -3.89 24.15
CA GLY A 8 -71.52 -3.24 23.62
C GLY A 8 -70.39 -4.27 23.48
N LEU A 9 -70.05 -4.64 22.25
CA LEU A 9 -68.90 -5.49 21.91
C LEU A 9 -67.63 -4.61 21.92
N VAL A 10 -66.75 -4.80 22.90
CA VAL A 10 -65.41 -4.18 22.90
C VAL A 10 -64.46 -5.14 22.18
N LEU A 11 -64.00 -4.75 20.99
CA LEU A 11 -63.00 -5.47 20.21
C LEU A 11 -61.61 -5.07 20.73
N THR A 12 -60.96 -5.94 21.49
CA THR A 12 -59.57 -5.74 21.95
C THR A 12 -58.62 -6.10 20.80
N GLY A 13 -58.13 -5.10 20.08
CA GLY A 13 -57.07 -5.28 19.08
C GLY A 13 -55.73 -5.50 19.78
N ALA A 14 -55.22 -6.73 19.75
CA ALA A 14 -53.85 -7.02 20.13
C ALA A 14 -52.90 -6.47 19.04
N LEU A 15 -52.13 -5.43 19.37
CA LEU A 15 -50.96 -5.05 18.58
C LEU A 15 -49.89 -6.12 18.75
N PHE A 16 -49.66 -6.91 17.71
CA PHE A 16 -48.40 -7.62 17.55
C PHE A 16 -47.34 -6.60 17.13
N ALA A 17 -46.54 -6.13 18.09
CA ALA A 17 -45.28 -5.49 17.77
C ALA A 17 -44.35 -6.57 17.21
N SER A 18 -44.11 -6.55 15.89
CA SER A 18 -43.00 -7.31 15.31
C SER A 18 -41.70 -6.78 15.92
N ALA A 19 -41.06 -7.57 16.77
CA ALA A 19 -39.67 -7.36 17.11
C ALA A 19 -38.86 -7.48 15.82
N ALA A 20 -38.23 -6.38 15.39
CA ALA A 20 -37.23 -6.43 14.35
C ALA A 20 -36.12 -7.38 14.83
N VAL A 21 -35.86 -8.44 14.06
CA VAL A 21 -34.69 -9.29 14.28
C VAL A 21 -33.48 -8.38 14.05
N ALA A 22 -32.77 -8.03 15.11
CA ALA A 22 -31.49 -7.33 15.01
C ALA A 22 -30.54 -8.20 14.17
N GLY A 23 -29.88 -7.61 13.18
CA GLY A 23 -28.96 -8.34 12.32
C GLY A 23 -27.76 -8.85 13.11
N GLU A 24 -27.10 -9.88 12.59
CA GLU A 24 -25.80 -10.29 13.10
C GLU A 24 -24.81 -9.13 12.94
N THR A 25 -24.15 -8.75 14.04
CA THR A 25 -23.12 -7.71 14.06
C THR A 25 -21.73 -8.34 14.11
N TYR A 26 -20.78 -7.69 13.46
CA TYR A 26 -19.42 -8.15 13.32
C TYR A 26 -18.45 -7.12 13.90
N GLU A 27 -17.58 -7.56 14.79
CA GLU A 27 -16.51 -6.76 15.34
C GLU A 27 -15.26 -6.89 14.48
N LEU A 28 -14.85 -5.80 13.83
CA LEU A 28 -13.65 -5.76 12.98
C LEU A 28 -12.52 -5.06 13.73
N LYS A 29 -11.49 -5.81 14.14
CA LYS A 29 -10.37 -5.28 14.92
C LYS A 29 -9.04 -5.89 14.52
N TYR A 30 -8.00 -5.07 14.49
CA TYR A 30 -6.64 -5.56 14.32
C TYR A 30 -6.22 -6.40 15.53
N LYS A 31 -5.64 -7.57 15.27
CA LYS A 31 -5.09 -8.49 16.29
C LYS A 31 -3.63 -8.77 15.97
N LEU A 32 -2.85 -7.69 15.96
CA LEU A 32 -1.41 -7.73 15.72
C LEU A 32 -0.65 -7.89 17.04
N ALA A 33 0.54 -8.47 16.97
CA ALA A 33 1.43 -8.62 18.12
C ALA A 33 2.74 -7.86 17.92
N GLU A 34 3.34 -7.38 19.01
CA GLU A 34 4.70 -6.82 18.95
C GLU A 34 5.71 -7.84 18.41
N GLY A 35 6.60 -7.39 17.54
CA GLY A 35 7.57 -8.24 16.85
C GLY A 35 6.99 -9.04 15.68
N GLU A 36 5.67 -9.02 15.46
CA GLU A 36 5.05 -9.67 14.31
C GLU A 36 5.53 -9.04 13.00
N VAL A 37 5.64 -9.88 11.97
CA VAL A 37 6.04 -9.47 10.63
C VAL A 37 4.96 -9.90 9.65
N LEU A 38 4.30 -8.93 9.03
CA LEU A 38 3.33 -9.17 7.98
C LEU A 38 4.04 -9.01 6.62
N ARG A 39 4.05 -10.09 5.84
CA ARG A 39 4.61 -10.08 4.48
C ARG A 39 3.47 -10.13 3.49
N SER A 40 3.52 -9.29 2.48
CA SER A 40 2.51 -9.27 1.43
C SER A 40 3.14 -9.18 0.07
N LYS A 41 2.62 -9.96 -0.89
CA LYS A 41 2.97 -9.80 -2.29
C LYS A 41 2.06 -8.75 -2.90
N VAL A 42 2.66 -7.78 -3.57
CA VAL A 42 1.94 -6.70 -4.24
C VAL A 42 2.25 -6.73 -5.72
N THR A 43 1.21 -6.70 -6.54
CA THR A 43 1.31 -6.51 -8.00
C THR A 43 0.57 -5.23 -8.36
N HIS A 44 1.29 -4.28 -8.95
CA HIS A 44 0.74 -3.02 -9.43
C HIS A 44 0.95 -2.91 -10.93
N LEU A 45 -0.14 -2.80 -11.67
CA LEU A 45 -0.17 -2.64 -13.13
C LEU A 45 -0.70 -1.26 -13.46
N VAL A 46 -0.01 -0.55 -14.35
CA VAL A 46 -0.45 0.77 -14.81
C VAL A 46 -0.35 0.84 -16.32
N ASN A 47 -1.37 1.42 -16.95
CA ASN A 47 -1.38 1.85 -18.33
C ASN A 47 -1.88 3.29 -18.38
N VAL A 48 -1.03 4.20 -18.83
CA VAL A 48 -1.35 5.60 -19.07
C VAL A 48 -1.28 5.87 -20.56
N THR A 49 -2.39 6.30 -21.14
CA THR A 49 -2.43 6.79 -22.51
C THR A 49 -2.68 8.29 -22.49
N THR A 50 -1.76 9.04 -23.06
CA THR A 50 -1.83 10.49 -23.18
C THR A 50 -1.94 10.86 -24.65
N LYS A 51 -2.90 11.74 -24.98
CA LYS A 51 -3.03 12.34 -26.30
C LYS A 51 -2.94 13.86 -26.18
N ILE A 52 -2.04 14.48 -26.93
CA ILE A 52 -1.85 15.93 -26.96
C ILE A 52 -1.74 16.35 -28.42
N GLN A 53 -2.64 17.24 -28.87
CA GLN A 53 -2.64 17.79 -30.23
C GLN A 53 -2.55 16.71 -31.33
N GLY A 54 -3.25 15.59 -31.12
CA GLY A 54 -3.28 14.47 -32.07
C GLY A 54 -2.18 13.42 -31.87
N ASN A 55 -1.08 13.76 -31.19
CA ASN A 55 -0.01 12.82 -30.86
C ASN A 55 -0.40 11.97 -29.66
N GLN A 56 -0.26 10.65 -29.78
CA GLN A 56 -0.57 9.70 -28.72
C GLN A 56 0.71 9.02 -28.21
N GLN A 57 0.84 8.94 -26.89
CA GLN A 57 1.88 8.17 -26.21
C GLN A 57 1.23 7.28 -25.16
N THR A 58 1.70 6.04 -25.08
CA THR A 58 1.29 5.07 -24.06
C THR A 58 2.51 4.74 -23.20
N ALA A 59 2.32 4.76 -21.89
CA ALA A 59 3.28 4.28 -20.90
C ALA A 59 2.63 3.16 -20.10
N GLN A 60 3.32 2.02 -20.01
CA GLN A 60 2.89 0.85 -19.27
C GLN A 60 3.94 0.49 -18.23
N SER A 61 3.49 0.05 -17.06
CA SER A 61 4.37 -0.50 -16.04
C SER A 61 3.74 -1.68 -15.33
N ARG A 62 4.61 -2.57 -14.85
CA ARG A 62 4.31 -3.64 -13.92
C ARG A 62 5.35 -3.63 -12.83
N THR A 63 4.88 -3.54 -11.60
CA THR A 63 5.70 -3.70 -10.39
C THR A 63 5.17 -4.90 -9.63
N VAL A 64 6.06 -5.83 -9.28
CA VAL A 64 5.81 -6.86 -8.28
C VAL A 64 6.78 -6.63 -7.14
N SER A 65 6.30 -6.71 -5.91
CA SER A 65 7.13 -6.52 -4.72
C SER A 65 6.67 -7.39 -3.58
N THR A 66 7.60 -7.85 -2.76
CA THR A 66 7.27 -8.37 -1.43
C THR A 66 7.43 -7.24 -0.40
N LYS A 67 6.32 -6.75 0.13
CA LYS A 67 6.30 -5.77 1.22
C LYS A 67 6.42 -6.48 2.56
N ASN A 68 7.09 -5.83 3.49
CA ASN A 68 7.24 -6.28 4.87
C ASN A 68 6.86 -5.16 5.83
N TRP A 69 5.95 -5.49 6.75
CA TRP A 69 5.51 -4.65 7.84
C TRP A 69 5.87 -5.31 9.17
N LYS A 70 6.88 -4.77 9.85
CA LYS A 70 7.24 -5.21 11.19
C LYS A 70 6.51 -4.38 12.24
N VAL A 71 5.78 -5.03 13.13
CA VAL A 71 5.21 -4.40 14.32
C VAL A 71 6.34 -4.16 15.32
N GLU A 72 6.70 -2.90 15.51
CA GLU A 72 7.76 -2.49 16.42
C GLU A 72 7.24 -2.37 17.85
N LYS A 73 6.04 -1.81 18.03
CA LYS A 73 5.44 -1.51 19.33
C LYS A 73 3.92 -1.41 19.25
N ILE A 74 3.23 -1.76 20.32
CA ILE A 74 1.83 -1.41 20.58
C ILE A 74 1.78 -0.64 21.90
N ASP A 75 1.29 0.60 21.90
CA ASP A 75 1.21 1.42 23.10
C ASP A 75 -0.03 1.11 23.97
N ASP A 76 -0.11 1.75 25.14
CA ASP A 76 -1.20 1.54 26.10
C ASP A 76 -2.59 1.99 25.57
N GLU A 77 -2.63 2.84 24.54
CA GLU A 77 -3.85 3.27 23.86
C GLU A 77 -4.26 2.30 22.72
N GLY A 78 -3.39 1.35 22.40
CA GLY A 78 -3.53 0.39 21.31
C GLY A 78 -3.08 0.96 19.95
N ASN A 79 -2.35 2.06 19.91
CA ASN A 79 -1.70 2.50 18.68
C ASN A 79 -0.55 1.56 18.35
N ILE A 80 -0.38 1.27 17.05
CA ILE A 80 0.53 0.27 16.52
C ILE A 80 1.61 1.00 15.72
N THR A 81 2.86 0.86 16.13
CA THR A 81 4.02 1.34 15.38
C THR A 81 4.51 0.23 14.45
N LEU A 82 4.58 0.55 13.16
CA LEU A 82 4.93 -0.35 12.07
C LEU A 82 6.13 0.20 11.30
N VAL A 83 7.08 -0.66 10.94
CA VAL A 83 8.18 -0.32 10.05
C VAL A 83 7.98 -1.01 8.70
N HIS A 84 7.92 -0.22 7.64
CA HIS A 84 7.80 -0.68 6.26
C HIS A 84 9.17 -0.95 5.64
N SER A 85 9.29 -2.06 4.92
CA SER A 85 10.42 -2.36 4.05
C SER A 85 9.98 -3.17 2.83
N ILE A 86 10.83 -3.22 1.80
CA ILE A 86 10.63 -4.02 0.60
C ILE A 86 11.71 -5.10 0.56
N GLU A 87 11.33 -6.36 0.44
CA GLU A 87 12.27 -7.49 0.43
C GLU A 87 12.82 -7.75 -0.97
N ASP A 88 11.95 -7.68 -1.98
CA ASP A 88 12.29 -7.90 -3.38
C ASP A 88 11.36 -7.10 -4.29
N LEU A 89 11.82 -6.89 -5.53
CA LEU A 89 11.17 -6.07 -6.53
C LEU A 89 11.43 -6.60 -7.94
N GLN A 90 10.38 -6.74 -8.73
CA GLN A 90 10.43 -6.94 -10.17
C GLN A 90 9.71 -5.79 -10.87
N LEU A 91 10.42 -5.12 -11.76
CA LEU A 91 9.92 -3.98 -12.52
C LEU A 91 9.97 -4.30 -14.01
N TRP A 92 8.91 -3.89 -14.70
CA TRP A 92 8.87 -3.81 -16.15
C TRP A 92 8.23 -2.49 -16.54
N ASN A 93 8.80 -1.82 -17.54
CA ASN A 93 8.18 -0.66 -18.17
C ASN A 93 8.28 -0.70 -19.69
N LYS A 94 7.32 -0.03 -20.33
CA LYS A 94 7.32 0.22 -21.76
C LYS A 94 6.71 1.58 -22.04
N VAL A 95 7.37 2.35 -22.90
CA VAL A 95 6.83 3.60 -23.44
C VAL A 95 6.83 3.49 -24.97
N THR A 96 5.84 4.09 -25.63
CA THR A 96 5.78 4.19 -27.10
C THR A 96 7.14 4.61 -27.67
N ASP A 97 7.57 3.92 -28.72
CA ASP A 97 8.84 4.14 -29.45
C ASP A 97 10.13 4.05 -28.60
N ARG A 98 10.05 3.53 -27.37
CA ARG A 98 11.23 3.24 -26.52
C ARG A 98 11.36 1.73 -26.29
N PRO A 99 12.58 1.18 -26.16
CA PRO A 99 12.77 -0.20 -25.72
C PRO A 99 12.06 -0.46 -24.38
N GLU A 100 11.64 -1.70 -24.16
CA GLU A 100 11.20 -2.09 -22.82
C GLU A 100 12.39 -2.12 -21.87
N GLN A 101 12.12 -1.91 -20.59
CA GLN A 101 13.13 -2.01 -19.54
C GLN A 101 12.62 -2.89 -18.42
N VAL A 102 13.51 -3.74 -17.93
CA VAL A 102 13.25 -4.67 -16.84
C VAL A 102 14.26 -4.49 -15.74
N TYR A 103 13.88 -4.81 -14.52
CA TYR A 103 14.78 -4.94 -13.39
C TYR A 103 14.22 -5.97 -12.42
N ASP A 104 15.08 -6.84 -11.90
CA ASP A 104 14.78 -7.81 -10.85
C ASP A 104 15.84 -7.65 -9.77
N SER A 105 15.42 -7.31 -8.55
CA SER A 105 16.34 -7.09 -7.43
C SER A 105 17.03 -8.36 -6.94
N THR A 106 16.55 -9.53 -7.37
CA THR A 106 17.16 -10.84 -7.07
C THR A 106 18.20 -11.26 -8.12
N SER A 107 18.23 -10.55 -9.25
CA SER A 107 19.23 -10.76 -10.31
C SER A 107 20.55 -10.04 -9.98
N PRO A 108 21.71 -10.58 -10.40
CA PRO A 108 22.99 -9.87 -10.30
C PRO A 108 23.11 -8.69 -11.27
N GLU A 109 22.15 -8.50 -12.18
CA GLU A 109 22.19 -7.41 -13.15
C GLU A 109 21.96 -6.04 -12.48
N PRO A 110 22.80 -5.04 -12.77
CA PRO A 110 22.65 -3.71 -12.17
C PRO A 110 21.39 -3.01 -12.69
N PRO A 111 20.68 -2.23 -11.85
CA PRO A 111 19.52 -1.48 -12.30
C PRO A 111 19.91 -0.41 -13.33
N SER A 112 19.09 -0.26 -14.38
CA SER A 112 19.20 0.89 -15.27
C SER A 112 18.90 2.19 -14.52
N PRO A 113 19.32 3.38 -15.04
CA PRO A 113 19.14 4.65 -14.34
C PRO A 113 17.71 4.94 -13.86
N ILE A 114 16.70 4.49 -14.61
CA ILE A 114 15.29 4.68 -14.27
C ILE A 114 14.84 3.87 -13.03
N PHE A 115 15.58 2.81 -12.68
CA PHE A 115 15.25 1.90 -11.59
C PHE A 115 16.19 2.03 -10.38
N GLN A 116 17.25 2.85 -10.47
CA GLN A 116 18.22 3.03 -9.39
C GLN A 116 17.57 3.39 -8.05
N ARG A 117 16.62 4.35 -8.04
CA ARG A 117 15.94 4.76 -6.80
C ARG A 117 15.10 3.62 -6.20
N ALA A 118 14.46 2.82 -7.06
CA ALA A 118 13.66 1.68 -6.61
C ALA A 118 14.57 0.56 -6.07
N ALA A 119 15.70 0.28 -6.71
CA ALA A 119 16.70 -0.67 -6.23
C ALA A 119 17.24 -0.31 -4.85
N GLN A 120 17.47 0.99 -4.60
CA GLN A 120 17.92 1.50 -3.29
C GLN A 120 16.89 1.33 -2.15
N SER A 121 15.63 1.01 -2.48
CA SER A 121 14.57 0.78 -1.48
C SER A 121 14.53 -0.67 -0.95
N VAL A 122 15.24 -1.59 -1.61
CA VAL A 122 15.21 -3.02 -1.29
C VAL A 122 16.11 -3.33 -0.10
N GLY A 123 15.59 -4.09 0.85
CA GLY A 123 16.32 -4.59 2.02
C GLY A 123 16.58 -3.56 3.12
N VAL A 124 15.99 -2.36 3.04
CA VAL A 124 16.17 -1.29 4.04
C VAL A 124 14.82 -0.85 4.62
N PRO A 125 14.77 -0.41 5.90
CA PRO A 125 13.61 0.28 6.45
C PRO A 125 13.35 1.58 5.70
N LEU A 126 12.13 1.77 5.19
CA LEU A 126 11.75 2.92 4.36
C LEU A 126 11.03 4.00 5.15
N SER A 127 10.02 3.60 5.91
CA SER A 127 9.18 4.52 6.68
C SER A 127 8.72 3.83 7.95
N ARG A 128 8.58 4.61 9.02
CA ARG A 128 7.91 4.21 10.24
C ARG A 128 6.54 4.88 10.29
N PHE A 129 5.52 4.11 10.64
CA PHE A 129 4.15 4.58 10.75
C PHE A 129 3.61 4.27 12.13
N THR A 130 2.85 5.18 12.70
CA THR A 130 1.99 4.91 13.86
C THR A 130 0.56 4.97 13.39
N ILE A 131 -0.18 3.87 13.58
CA ILE A 131 -1.62 3.80 13.29
C ILE A 131 -2.40 3.60 14.58
N SER A 132 -3.63 4.10 14.65
CA SER A 132 -4.51 3.79 15.77
C SER A 132 -4.95 2.33 15.74
N LYS A 133 -5.55 1.84 16.83
CA LYS A 133 -6.14 0.48 16.91
C LYS A 133 -7.16 0.15 15.81
N ASN A 134 -7.73 1.18 15.17
CA ASN A 134 -8.69 1.04 14.06
C ASN A 134 -8.07 1.29 12.69
N GLY A 135 -6.74 1.53 12.60
CA GLY A 135 -6.01 1.70 11.34
C GLY A 135 -5.92 3.14 10.83
N PHE A 136 -6.34 4.15 11.60
CA PHE A 136 -6.11 5.54 11.20
C PHE A 136 -4.63 5.89 11.30
N LEU A 137 -4.07 6.56 10.30
CA LEU A 137 -2.71 7.08 10.36
C LEU A 137 -2.63 8.20 11.41
N VAL A 138 -1.79 8.00 12.43
CA VAL A 138 -1.49 8.99 13.47
C VAL A 138 -0.23 9.76 13.12
N GLU A 139 0.82 9.04 12.72
CA GLU A 139 2.13 9.61 12.41
C GLU A 139 2.83 8.82 11.29
N ARG A 140 3.62 9.53 10.48
CA ARG A 140 4.52 8.95 9.50
C ARG A 140 5.88 9.63 9.57
N GLU A 141 6.91 8.83 9.71
CA GLU A 141 8.31 9.22 9.64
C GLU A 141 8.95 8.55 8.43
N GLU A 142 9.58 9.35 7.56
CA GLU A 142 10.36 8.82 6.44
C GLU A 142 11.79 8.53 6.91
N LEU A 143 12.21 7.27 6.82
CA LEU A 143 13.55 6.84 7.23
C LEU A 143 14.54 6.90 6.06
N GLN A 144 14.05 6.95 4.83
CA GLN A 144 14.85 7.03 3.60
C GLN A 144 14.26 8.06 2.63
N GLU A 145 15.10 8.77 1.88
CA GLU A 145 14.64 9.68 0.83
C GLU A 145 13.93 8.94 -0.33
N SER A 146 14.22 7.65 -0.51
CA SER A 146 13.55 6.79 -1.49
C SER A 146 12.13 6.38 -1.06
N ALA A 147 11.73 6.67 0.18
CA ALA A 147 10.51 6.17 0.80
C ALA A 147 9.20 6.87 0.40
N HIS A 148 9.23 7.78 -0.58
CA HIS A 148 8.01 8.44 -1.08
C HIS A 148 7.10 7.43 -1.77
N ALA A 149 6.27 6.74 -0.97
CA ALA A 149 5.20 5.90 -1.46
C ALA A 149 4.08 6.82 -1.99
N PRO A 150 3.64 6.63 -3.24
CA PRO A 150 2.52 7.39 -3.77
C PRO A 150 1.20 7.03 -3.06
N PHE A 151 1.14 5.93 -2.30
CA PHE A 151 -0.02 5.53 -1.52
C PHE A 151 0.16 5.91 -0.05
N ASN A 152 -0.72 6.76 0.46
CA ASN A 152 -0.73 7.16 1.87
C ASN A 152 -1.45 6.16 2.79
N GLN A 153 -2.09 5.14 2.23
CA GLN A 153 -2.83 4.15 2.99
C GLN A 153 -1.93 3.00 3.41
N VAL A 154 -1.66 2.89 4.72
CA VAL A 154 -0.91 1.78 5.35
C VAL A 154 -1.78 0.52 5.41
N THR A 155 -3.03 0.68 5.82
CA THR A 155 -4.01 -0.41 5.94
C THR A 155 -5.45 0.12 5.83
N VAL A 156 -6.45 -0.77 5.84
CA VAL A 156 -7.87 -0.39 5.85
C VAL A 156 -8.26 0.22 7.20
N VAL A 157 -9.07 1.27 7.20
CA VAL A 157 -9.66 1.80 8.44
C VAL A 157 -10.88 0.97 8.82
N LEU A 158 -10.95 0.53 10.06
CA LEU A 158 -12.02 -0.29 10.62
C LEU A 158 -13.00 0.56 11.46
N PRO A 159 -14.28 0.17 11.56
CA PRO A 159 -15.25 0.85 12.41
C PRO A 159 -14.90 0.65 13.89
N ALA A 160 -15.21 1.63 14.73
CA ALA A 160 -14.93 1.55 16.17
C ALA A 160 -15.86 0.56 16.91
N GLU A 161 -17.09 0.44 16.44
CA GLU A 161 -18.14 -0.39 17.02
C GLU A 161 -18.48 -1.57 16.09
N PRO A 162 -19.05 -2.67 16.62
CA PRO A 162 -19.56 -3.76 15.79
C PRO A 162 -20.57 -3.26 14.75
N VAL A 163 -20.49 -3.82 13.55
CA VAL A 163 -21.31 -3.40 12.40
C VAL A 163 -22.06 -4.56 11.77
N GLU A 164 -23.28 -4.31 11.31
CA GLU A 164 -24.04 -5.26 10.48
C GLU A 164 -23.55 -5.22 9.02
N ILE A 165 -23.85 -6.27 8.25
CA ILE A 165 -23.67 -6.24 6.79
C ILE A 165 -24.50 -5.09 6.20
N GLY A 166 -23.89 -4.31 5.32
CA GLY A 166 -24.45 -3.10 4.70
C GLY A 166 -24.09 -1.81 5.43
N ALA A 167 -23.54 -1.88 6.66
CA ALA A 167 -23.07 -0.71 7.39
C ALA A 167 -21.94 0.00 6.65
N LYS A 168 -21.84 1.32 6.87
CA LYS A 168 -20.86 2.20 6.23
C LYS A 168 -20.15 3.06 7.26
N TRP A 169 -18.87 3.30 7.02
CA TRP A 169 -18.05 4.23 7.77
C TRP A 169 -17.06 4.89 6.81
N ASP A 170 -16.46 6.01 7.22
CA ASP A 170 -15.51 6.72 6.37
C ASP A 170 -14.24 7.12 7.11
N SER A 171 -13.19 7.30 6.31
CA SER A 171 -11.91 7.86 6.73
C SER A 171 -11.65 9.12 5.92
N PRO A 172 -11.58 10.31 6.55
CA PRO A 172 -11.18 11.52 5.85
C PRO A 172 -9.71 11.43 5.46
N THR A 173 -9.38 11.89 4.25
CA THR A 173 -8.00 11.95 3.78
C THR A 173 -7.75 13.28 3.10
N ASP A 174 -6.75 14.00 3.59
CA ASP A 174 -6.34 15.27 3.02
C ASP A 174 -5.16 15.03 2.07
N VAL A 175 -5.35 15.30 0.78
CA VAL A 175 -4.28 15.19 -0.20
C VAL A 175 -3.69 16.58 -0.45
N GLN A 176 -2.39 16.71 -0.24
CA GLN A 176 -1.66 17.92 -0.62
C GLN A 176 -1.08 17.73 -2.02
N ILE A 177 -1.53 18.56 -2.95
CA ILE A 177 -1.00 18.57 -4.31
C ILE A 177 -0.20 19.85 -4.54
N ARG A 178 0.88 19.75 -5.30
CA ARG A 178 1.62 20.92 -5.75
C ARG A 178 1.13 21.30 -7.15
N THR A 179 0.67 22.53 -7.30
CA THR A 179 0.19 23.03 -8.59
C THR A 179 1.36 23.40 -9.50
N SER A 180 1.10 23.58 -10.80
CA SER A 180 2.05 24.09 -11.79
C SER A 180 2.72 25.43 -11.40
N LYS A 181 2.06 26.23 -10.55
CA LYS A 181 2.60 27.48 -9.98
C LYS A 181 3.37 27.27 -8.67
N GLN A 182 3.74 26.03 -8.33
CA GLN A 182 4.40 25.62 -7.08
C GLN A 182 3.61 25.93 -5.80
N GLN A 183 2.32 26.29 -5.90
CA GLN A 183 1.46 26.47 -4.72
C GLN A 183 0.96 25.12 -4.23
N LEU A 184 1.02 24.90 -2.90
CA LEU A 184 0.40 23.75 -2.26
C LEU A 184 -1.11 23.98 -2.17
N LYS A 185 -1.89 23.07 -2.76
CA LYS A 185 -3.34 23.06 -2.65
C LYS A 185 -3.77 21.80 -1.90
N LYS A 186 -4.61 22.01 -0.89
CA LYS A 186 -5.23 20.93 -0.12
C LYS A 186 -6.52 20.50 -0.83
N VAL A 187 -6.63 19.23 -1.14
CA VAL A 187 -7.83 18.59 -1.69
C VAL A 187 -8.37 17.65 -0.63
N LYS A 188 -9.58 17.93 -0.15
CA LYS A 188 -10.26 17.05 0.79
C LYS A 188 -10.82 15.86 0.02
N THR A 189 -10.50 14.67 0.49
CA THR A 189 -11.06 13.41 0.02
C THR A 189 -11.58 12.61 1.22
N ARG A 190 -12.35 11.57 0.97
CA ARG A 190 -12.66 10.54 1.96
C ARG A 190 -12.66 9.17 1.32
N GLN A 191 -12.31 8.17 2.10
CA GLN A 191 -12.58 6.78 1.76
C GLN A 191 -13.88 6.37 2.45
N LEU A 192 -14.86 5.91 1.69
CA LEU A 192 -16.10 5.34 2.19
C LEU A 192 -15.98 3.82 2.12
N PHE A 193 -16.21 3.17 3.25
CA PHE A 193 -16.19 1.72 3.41
C PHE A 193 -17.61 1.18 3.53
N THR A 194 -17.84 -0.05 3.10
CA THR A 194 -19.09 -0.77 3.33
C THR A 194 -18.78 -2.23 3.63
N LEU A 195 -19.31 -2.78 4.73
CA LEU A 195 -19.24 -4.21 4.99
C LEU A 195 -20.21 -4.92 4.04
N GLU A 196 -19.73 -5.61 3.02
CA GLU A 196 -20.61 -6.23 2.01
C GLU A 196 -21.06 -7.63 2.39
N SER A 197 -20.19 -8.40 3.04
CA SER A 197 -20.49 -9.77 3.46
C SER A 197 -19.48 -10.27 4.47
N VAL A 198 -19.87 -11.29 5.23
CA VAL A 198 -18.97 -12.11 6.05
C VAL A 198 -19.22 -13.57 5.68
N VAL A 199 -18.16 -14.27 5.30
CA VAL A 199 -18.23 -15.70 4.94
C VAL A 199 -17.05 -16.40 5.58
N ASN A 200 -17.30 -17.45 6.37
CA ASN A 200 -16.26 -18.24 7.05
C ASN A 200 -15.25 -17.37 7.83
N GLY A 201 -15.72 -16.40 8.60
CA GLY A 201 -14.85 -15.50 9.38
C GLY A 201 -14.12 -14.42 8.55
N VAL A 202 -14.34 -14.34 7.23
CA VAL A 202 -13.72 -13.34 6.37
C VAL A 202 -14.74 -12.27 5.96
N ALA A 203 -14.48 -11.03 6.37
CA ALA A 203 -15.23 -9.86 5.94
C ALA A 203 -14.77 -9.39 4.54
N THR A 204 -15.73 -9.09 3.68
CA THR A 204 -15.51 -8.37 2.42
C THR A 204 -15.95 -6.92 2.60
N ILE A 205 -15.02 -6.00 2.41
CA ILE A 205 -15.25 -4.56 2.59
C ILE A 205 -15.08 -3.88 1.23
N ASP A 206 -16.13 -3.20 0.75
CA ASP A 206 -16.04 -2.29 -0.39
C ASP A 206 -15.35 -1.00 0.06
N MET A 207 -14.43 -0.48 -0.74
CA MET A 207 -13.75 0.79 -0.51
C MET A 207 -13.93 1.70 -1.72
N LYS A 208 -14.37 2.94 -1.47
CA LYS A 208 -14.49 3.97 -2.51
C LYS A 208 -13.86 5.27 -2.07
N THR A 209 -13.05 5.85 -2.93
CA THR A 209 -12.47 7.18 -2.70
C THR A 209 -13.37 8.24 -3.32
N GLN A 210 -13.71 9.28 -2.54
CA GLN A 210 -14.55 10.39 -2.97
C GLN A 210 -13.83 11.71 -2.77
N ILE A 211 -13.84 12.54 -3.81
CA ILE A 211 -13.33 13.91 -3.76
C ILE A 211 -14.42 14.81 -3.19
N LEU A 212 -14.11 15.53 -2.12
CA LEU A 212 -15.04 16.43 -1.44
C LEU A 212 -14.82 17.90 -1.84
N THR A 213 -13.60 18.26 -2.23
CA THR A 213 -13.29 19.59 -2.76
C THR A 213 -13.57 19.63 -4.27
N PRO A 214 -14.38 20.59 -4.77
CA PRO A 214 -14.57 20.78 -6.21
C PRO A 214 -13.23 20.95 -6.96
N ILE A 215 -13.07 20.23 -8.07
CA ILE A 215 -11.89 20.30 -8.93
C ILE A 215 -12.30 20.83 -10.30
N GLU A 216 -11.90 22.06 -10.59
CA GLU A 216 -12.13 22.70 -11.89
C GLU A 216 -10.91 22.61 -12.82
N ASN A 217 -9.70 22.60 -12.24
CA ASN A 217 -8.46 22.52 -13.01
C ASN A 217 -8.13 21.03 -13.30
N PRO A 218 -8.07 20.59 -14.57
CA PRO A 218 -7.75 19.21 -14.91
C PRO A 218 -6.33 18.78 -14.50
N GLU A 219 -5.35 19.70 -14.39
CA GLU A 219 -4.00 19.40 -13.88
C GLU A 219 -4.07 18.85 -12.44
N ILE A 220 -4.93 19.43 -11.61
CA ILE A 220 -5.17 18.94 -10.24
C ILE A 220 -5.72 17.52 -10.28
N LYS A 221 -6.61 17.22 -11.23
CA LYS A 221 -7.19 15.88 -11.36
C LYS A 221 -6.11 14.85 -11.70
N VAL A 222 -5.17 15.18 -12.60
CA VAL A 222 -4.02 14.30 -12.96
C VAL A 222 -3.21 13.91 -11.73
N GLU A 223 -2.88 14.88 -10.86
CA GLU A 223 -2.10 14.64 -9.64
C GLU A 223 -2.81 13.72 -8.63
N LEU A 224 -4.15 13.65 -8.70
CA LEU A 224 -4.95 12.88 -7.75
C LEU A 224 -5.24 11.46 -8.19
N ILE A 225 -5.16 11.15 -9.49
CA ILE A 225 -5.69 9.88 -10.05
C ILE A 225 -5.21 8.66 -9.26
N GLN A 226 -3.93 8.62 -8.90
CA GLN A 226 -3.35 7.48 -8.18
C GLN A 226 -3.96 7.28 -6.78
N GLN A 227 -4.51 8.34 -6.17
CA GLN A 227 -5.22 8.27 -4.88
C GLN A 227 -6.68 7.83 -5.02
N LEU A 228 -7.25 7.88 -6.23
CA LEU A 228 -8.68 7.61 -6.49
C LEU A 228 -8.97 6.12 -6.66
N ALA A 229 -8.28 5.28 -5.89
CA ALA A 229 -8.50 3.85 -5.90
C ALA A 229 -9.84 3.49 -5.29
N ASN A 230 -10.50 2.54 -5.92
CA ASN A 230 -11.72 1.88 -5.45
C ASN A 230 -11.51 0.38 -5.52
N GLY A 231 -12.17 -0.39 -4.66
CA GLY A 231 -11.97 -1.83 -4.71
C GLY A 231 -12.50 -2.56 -3.50
N LYS A 232 -11.93 -3.74 -3.25
CA LYS A 232 -12.36 -4.65 -2.19
C LYS A 232 -11.20 -5.05 -1.31
N VAL A 233 -11.48 -5.14 -0.01
CA VAL A 233 -10.58 -5.64 1.01
C VAL A 233 -11.18 -6.91 1.61
N LYS A 234 -10.35 -7.93 1.77
CA LYS A 234 -10.67 -9.14 2.53
C LYS A 234 -9.95 -9.07 3.86
N PHE A 235 -10.73 -9.11 4.93
CA PHE A 235 -10.25 -9.01 6.30
C PHE A 235 -10.61 -10.29 7.04
N ASP A 236 -9.60 -10.97 7.58
CA ASP A 236 -9.79 -12.12 8.46
C ASP A 236 -10.14 -11.60 9.86
N ILE A 237 -11.38 -11.85 10.30
CA ILE A 237 -11.92 -11.37 11.57
C ILE A 237 -11.25 -12.09 12.74
N ASP A 238 -10.96 -13.38 12.57
CA ASP A 238 -10.39 -14.22 13.63
C ASP A 238 -8.93 -13.85 13.86
N ALA A 239 -8.15 -13.73 12.78
CA ALA A 239 -6.74 -13.33 12.82
C ALA A 239 -6.53 -11.81 12.93
N GLY A 240 -7.59 -11.01 12.77
CA GLY A 240 -7.57 -9.55 12.89
C GLY A 240 -6.60 -8.86 11.93
N ARG A 241 -6.61 -9.23 10.65
CA ARG A 241 -5.67 -8.70 9.65
C ARG A 241 -6.25 -8.72 8.24
N VAL A 242 -5.71 -7.84 7.40
CA VAL A 242 -5.99 -7.87 5.96
C VAL A 242 -5.28 -9.06 5.33
N ILE A 243 -6.00 -9.87 4.59
CA ILE A 243 -5.44 -11.00 3.84
C ILE A 243 -5.33 -10.71 2.34
N ARG A 244 -6.17 -9.81 1.82
CA ARG A 244 -6.15 -9.42 0.40
C ARG A 244 -6.76 -8.04 0.17
N GLN A 245 -6.23 -7.31 -0.80
CA GLN A 245 -6.81 -6.10 -1.37
C GLN A 245 -6.74 -6.16 -2.89
N ASP A 246 -7.83 -5.80 -3.56
CA ASP A 246 -7.90 -5.61 -5.01
C ASP A 246 -8.43 -4.20 -5.25
N LEU A 247 -7.58 -3.31 -5.76
CA LEU A 247 -7.89 -1.91 -6.03
C LEU A 247 -7.73 -1.61 -7.51
N ASP A 248 -8.65 -0.82 -8.06
CA ASP A 248 -8.61 -0.31 -9.42
C ASP A 248 -8.63 1.23 -9.41
N MET A 249 -7.91 1.82 -10.34
CA MET A 249 -7.91 3.25 -10.65
C MET A 249 -8.26 3.39 -12.12
N ASP A 250 -9.45 3.91 -12.43
CA ASP A 250 -9.86 4.15 -13.81
C ASP A 250 -10.33 5.59 -13.94
N GLU A 251 -9.47 6.43 -14.52
CA GLU A 251 -9.76 7.84 -14.68
C GLU A 251 -9.46 8.34 -16.09
N THR A 252 -10.31 9.26 -16.54
CA THR A 252 -10.08 10.04 -17.75
C THR A 252 -10.06 11.52 -17.39
N VAL A 253 -9.03 12.22 -17.88
CA VAL A 253 -8.85 13.65 -17.69
C VAL A 253 -8.70 14.29 -19.07
N ILE A 254 -9.46 15.34 -19.32
CA ILE A 254 -9.45 16.11 -20.57
C ILE A 254 -8.99 17.52 -20.24
N GLY A 255 -8.22 18.13 -21.13
CA GLY A 255 -7.85 19.54 -20.99
C GLY A 255 -6.69 19.82 -20.02
N PHE A 256 -5.94 18.80 -19.57
CA PHE A 256 -4.84 18.97 -18.60
C PHE A 256 -3.61 19.68 -19.18
N GLN A 257 -3.46 19.72 -20.50
CA GLN A 257 -2.41 20.43 -21.23
C GLN A 257 -2.99 21.11 -22.48
N GLY A 258 -3.99 21.98 -22.26
CA GLY A 258 -4.75 22.66 -23.32
C GLY A 258 -5.96 21.86 -23.82
N GLU A 259 -6.88 22.51 -24.53
CA GLU A 259 -8.19 21.93 -24.88
C GLU A 259 -8.12 20.62 -25.67
N ALA A 260 -7.08 20.45 -26.51
CA ALA A 260 -6.85 19.25 -27.31
C ALA A 260 -5.94 18.21 -26.61
N SER A 261 -6.09 18.05 -25.29
CA SER A 261 -5.35 17.07 -24.49
C SER A 261 -6.28 16.10 -23.75
N MET A 262 -5.88 14.84 -23.66
CA MET A 262 -6.54 13.83 -22.83
C MET A 262 -5.53 12.88 -22.21
N MET A 263 -5.85 12.38 -21.02
CA MET A 263 -5.14 11.31 -20.34
C MET A 263 -6.15 10.27 -19.91
N LYS A 264 -5.90 9.01 -20.25
CA LYS A 264 -6.57 7.83 -19.71
C LYS A 264 -5.58 7.12 -18.81
N PHE A 265 -5.94 6.96 -17.55
CA PHE A 265 -5.16 6.23 -16.56
C PHE A 265 -5.94 4.97 -16.17
N LEU A 266 -5.30 3.82 -16.31
CA LEU A 266 -5.79 2.52 -15.87
C LEU A 266 -4.76 1.93 -14.93
N GLY A 267 -5.10 1.81 -13.66
CA GLY A 267 -4.29 1.19 -12.62
C GLY A 267 -5.02 0.01 -12.01
N ARG A 268 -4.29 -1.05 -11.67
CA ARG A 268 -4.77 -2.14 -10.83
C ARG A 268 -3.69 -2.53 -9.85
N MET A 269 -4.04 -2.55 -8.57
CA MET A 269 -3.19 -3.03 -7.49
C MET A 269 -3.84 -4.26 -6.85
N GLN A 270 -3.07 -5.32 -6.69
CA GLN A 270 -3.44 -6.49 -5.92
C GLN A 270 -2.41 -6.69 -4.83
N GLU A 271 -2.86 -6.84 -3.60
CA GLU A 271 -2.03 -7.14 -2.43
C GLU A 271 -2.58 -8.38 -1.75
N GLU A 272 -1.73 -9.35 -1.45
CA GLU A 272 -2.10 -10.61 -0.81
C GLU A 272 -1.10 -10.97 0.28
N LEU A 273 -1.60 -11.30 1.47
CA LEU A 273 -0.79 -11.71 2.60
C LEU A 273 -0.11 -13.04 2.29
N LEU A 274 1.21 -13.09 2.49
CA LEU A 274 2.01 -14.30 2.37
C LEU A 274 1.94 -15.07 3.69
N THR A 275 1.61 -16.34 3.60
CA THR A 275 1.54 -17.26 4.75
C THR A 275 2.86 -17.99 5.01
N GLU A 276 3.83 -17.85 4.10
CA GLU A 276 5.14 -18.49 4.22
C GLU A 276 6.09 -17.66 5.10
N PRO A 277 6.80 -18.30 6.06
CA PRO A 277 7.77 -17.61 6.89
C PRO A 277 8.93 -17.07 6.04
N LEU A 278 9.62 -16.03 6.55
CA LEU A 278 10.86 -15.53 5.96
C LEU A 278 11.83 -16.69 5.71
N GLN A 279 12.12 -16.99 4.45
CA GLN A 279 13.32 -17.77 4.15
C GLN A 279 14.50 -16.87 4.49
N SER A 280 15.14 -17.14 5.62
CA SER A 280 16.40 -16.50 5.99
C SER A 280 17.41 -16.89 4.92
N ALA A 281 17.72 -15.96 4.02
CA ALA A 281 18.91 -16.08 3.18
C ALA A 281 20.08 -16.16 4.16
N ALA A 282 20.69 -17.34 4.27
CA ALA A 282 21.94 -17.50 5.00
C ALA A 282 22.91 -16.45 4.47
N ALA A 283 23.46 -15.64 5.38
CA ALA A 283 24.49 -14.66 5.02
C ALA A 283 25.54 -15.35 4.13
N PRO A 284 25.98 -14.73 3.03
CA PRO A 284 27.07 -15.29 2.25
C PRO A 284 28.23 -15.54 3.21
N THR A 285 28.68 -16.80 3.27
CA THR A 285 29.86 -17.17 4.05
C THR A 285 30.97 -16.20 3.66
N PRO A 286 31.57 -15.45 4.61
CA PRO A 286 32.62 -14.52 4.27
C PRO A 286 33.70 -15.30 3.51
N ALA A 287 34.05 -14.78 2.33
CA ALA A 287 35.10 -15.35 1.51
C ALA A 287 36.33 -15.56 2.39
N LYS A 288 36.80 -16.80 2.44
CA LYS A 288 38.03 -17.18 3.12
C LYS A 288 39.13 -16.24 2.61
N GLU A 289 39.61 -15.39 3.51
CA GLU A 289 40.70 -14.46 3.26
C GLU A 289 41.89 -15.29 2.76
N GLU A 290 42.17 -15.21 1.45
CA GLU A 290 43.43 -15.70 0.91
C GLU A 290 44.53 -14.86 1.54
N VAL A 291 45.19 -15.45 2.54
CA VAL A 291 46.43 -14.96 3.10
C VAL A 291 47.42 -14.84 1.94
N ARG A 292 47.55 -13.62 1.42
CA ARG A 292 48.69 -13.24 0.60
C ARG A 292 49.92 -13.37 1.49
N THR A 293 50.63 -14.48 1.38
CA THR A 293 51.97 -14.64 1.95
C THR A 293 52.84 -13.54 1.35
N ALA A 294 53.18 -12.56 2.18
CA ALA A 294 54.17 -11.53 1.87
C ALA A 294 55.48 -12.23 1.47
N GLY A 295 55.97 -11.89 0.28
CA GLY A 295 57.26 -12.34 -0.22
C GLY A 295 58.37 -11.97 0.76
N VAL A 296 59.16 -12.97 1.12
CA VAL A 296 60.41 -12.82 1.88
C VAL A 296 61.36 -11.91 1.08
N PRO A 297 61.90 -10.82 1.66
CA PRO A 297 62.95 -10.06 1.00
C PRO A 297 64.27 -10.81 1.10
N THR A 298 64.85 -11.14 -0.05
CA THR A 298 66.21 -11.69 -0.20
C THR A 298 67.24 -10.74 0.44
N PRO A 299 68.14 -11.20 1.33
CA PRO A 299 69.19 -10.35 1.88
C PRO A 299 70.27 -10.05 0.85
N ALA A 300 70.58 -8.77 0.66
CA ALA A 300 71.73 -8.32 -0.12
C ALA A 300 73.04 -8.78 0.54
N LYS A 301 73.90 -9.47 -0.22
CA LYS A 301 75.26 -9.84 0.19
C LYS A 301 76.15 -8.60 0.30
N ARG A 302 76.86 -8.51 1.42
CA ARG A 302 77.94 -7.56 1.72
C ARG A 302 79.17 -7.88 0.84
N PRO A 303 79.88 -6.89 0.30
CA PRO A 303 81.14 -7.12 -0.40
C PRO A 303 82.27 -7.29 0.62
N GLU A 304 83.02 -8.39 0.51
CA GLU A 304 84.37 -8.50 1.05
C GLU A 304 85.37 -8.34 -0.09
N ASP A 305 86.47 -7.70 0.26
CA ASP A 305 87.50 -7.10 -0.57
C ASP A 305 88.64 -8.08 -0.87
N ALA A 306 89.52 -7.65 -1.77
CA ALA A 306 90.92 -8.08 -1.97
C ALA A 306 91.25 -9.17 -3.04
N THR A 307 91.81 -8.66 -4.16
CA THR A 307 93.11 -8.99 -4.81
C THR A 307 93.54 -10.46 -4.99
N GLU A 308 93.93 -10.86 -6.22
CA GLU A 308 95.34 -10.96 -6.71
C GLU A 308 95.43 -11.66 -8.09
N THR A 309 96.35 -11.18 -8.96
CA THR A 309 97.17 -11.86 -10.00
C THR A 309 96.56 -12.99 -10.86
N GLU A 310 96.66 -12.97 -12.20
CA GLU A 310 97.86 -12.92 -13.06
C GLU A 310 97.46 -12.53 -14.50
#